data_AF-A0A1F8PZM7-F1
#
_entry.id   AF-A0A1F8PZM7-F1
#
_cell.length_a   1.000
_cell.length_b   1.000
_cell.length_c   1.000
_cell.angle_alpha   90.00
_cell.angle_beta   90.00
_cell.angle_gamma   90.00
#
_symmetry.space_group_name_H-M   'P 1'
#
loop_
_entity.id
_entity.type
_entity.pdbx_description
1 polymer ?
#
loop_
_entity_poly.entity_id
_entity_poly.type
_entity_poly.pdbx_seq_one_letter_code
_entity_poly.pdbx_strand_id
1 'polypeptide(L)'
;MNIQLADIWTVTGVVMGFQVTSCAWRISREVKVGQTGDLTWLPPADILNLASMVVAAFGVFILPLLGLVDLNYTGKLLGLALLLFVGYPFALAGHYDMYKNKTPRSYQYFPLQEKIVVIFVIVVAVVYVILAFA
;
A
#
# COMPACT_ATOMS: atom_id res chain seq x y z
N MET A 1 -6.26 -3.24 27.77
CA MET A 1 -4.84 -3.29 27.32
C MET A 1 -4.39 -1.85 27.14
N ASN A 2 -3.30 -1.43 27.79
CA ASN A 2 -2.79 -0.06 27.66
C ASN A 2 -1.79 -0.05 26.50
N ILE A 3 -2.26 0.34 25.30
CA ILE A 3 -1.42 0.44 24.10
C ILE A 3 -0.50 1.64 24.28
N GLN A 4 0.80 1.46 24.03
CA GLN A 4 1.80 2.50 24.08
C GLN A 4 2.26 2.88 22.66
N LEU A 5 2.89 4.04 22.51
CA LEU A 5 3.47 4.47 21.24
C LEU A 5 4.49 3.45 20.71
N ALA A 6 5.27 2.84 21.60
CA ALA A 6 6.23 1.80 21.27
C ALA A 6 5.56 0.60 20.57
N ASP A 7 4.37 0.17 21.03
CA ASP A 7 3.65 -0.96 20.42
C ASP A 7 3.25 -0.65 18.97
N ILE A 8 2.74 0.57 18.73
CA ILE A 8 2.35 1.05 17.40
C ILE A 8 3.59 1.11 16.49
N TRP A 9 4.71 1.64 16.99
CA TRP A 9 5.97 1.70 16.25
C TRP A 9 6.53 0.32 15.92
N THR A 10 6.46 -0.65 16.83
CA THR A 10 6.90 -2.02 16.57
C THR A 10 6.10 -2.65 15.42
N VAL A 11 4.77 -2.56 15.46
CA VAL A 11 3.91 -3.08 14.39
C VAL A 11 4.22 -2.38 13.07
N THR A 12 4.35 -1.06 13.10
CA THR A 12 4.63 -0.25 11.90
C THR A 12 5.99 -0.58 11.30
N GLY A 13 7.02 -0.80 12.12
CA GLY A 13 8.35 -1.20 11.67
C GLY A 13 8.34 -2.53 10.93
N VAL A 14 7.61 -3.53 11.45
CA VAL A 14 7.42 -4.83 10.78
C VAL A 14 6.72 -4.64 9.43
N VAL A 15 5.64 -3.88 9.40
CA VAL A 15 4.87 -3.60 8.18
C VAL A 15 5.72 -2.88 7.15
N MET A 16 6.45 -1.84 7.54
CA MET A 16 7.41 -1.12 6.69
C MET A 16 8.47 -2.06 6.12
N GLY A 17 8.98 -3.01 6.89
CA GLY A 17 9.92 -4.03 6.40
C GLY A 17 9.34 -4.85 5.24
N PHE A 18 8.08 -5.28 5.34
CA PHE A 18 7.38 -5.96 4.25
C PHE A 18 7.14 -5.05 3.04
N GLN A 19 6.75 -3.80 3.26
CA GLN A 19 6.51 -2.80 2.21
C GLN A 19 7.77 -2.48 1.40
N VAL A 20 8.91 -2.30 2.09
CA VAL A 20 10.21 -2.07 1.47
C VAL A 20 10.63 -3.29 0.67
N THR A 21 10.44 -4.49 1.23
CA THR A 21 10.78 -5.75 0.55
C THR A 21 9.93 -5.95 -0.70
N SER A 22 8.62 -5.71 -0.66
CA SER A 22 7.75 -5.82 -1.83
C SER A 22 8.13 -4.80 -2.91
N CYS A 23 8.45 -3.56 -2.52
CA CYS A 23 8.95 -2.53 -3.43
C CYS A 23 10.28 -2.92 -4.07
N ALA A 24 11.24 -3.42 -3.29
CA ALA A 24 12.54 -3.88 -3.78
C ALA A 24 12.38 -5.05 -4.77
N TRP A 25 11.49 -6.00 -4.48
CA TRP A 25 11.15 -7.08 -5.42
C TRP A 25 10.52 -6.57 -6.70
N ARG A 26 9.61 -5.60 -6.61
CA ARG A 26 9.00 -4.97 -7.79
C ARG A 26 10.06 -4.32 -8.67
N ILE A 27 10.91 -3.48 -8.11
CA ILE A 27 12.02 -2.82 -8.82
C ILE A 27 12.94 -3.87 -9.46
N SER A 28 13.35 -4.88 -8.69
CA SER A 28 14.23 -5.95 -9.18
C SER A 28 13.63 -6.70 -10.37
N ARG A 29 12.31 -6.93 -10.35
CA ARG A 29 11.62 -7.54 -11.49
C ARG A 29 11.61 -6.60 -12.70
N GLU A 30 11.30 -5.33 -12.52
CA GLU A 30 11.27 -4.37 -13.64
C GLU A 30 12.64 -4.19 -14.28
N VAL A 31 13.72 -4.20 -13.50
CA VAL A 31 15.09 -4.23 -14.03
C VAL A 31 15.31 -5.44 -14.95
N LYS A 32 14.84 -6.64 -14.56
CA LYS A 32 14.95 -7.85 -15.39
C LYS A 32 14.11 -7.77 -16.67
N VAL A 33 12.91 -7.19 -16.59
CA VAL A 33 12.05 -6.95 -17.77
C VAL A 33 12.75 -5.99 -18.74
N GLY A 34 13.34 -4.90 -18.23
CA GLY A 34 14.10 -3.96 -19.06
C GLY A 34 15.32 -4.60 -19.75
N GLN A 35 15.98 -5.57 -19.10
CA GLN A 35 17.08 -6.33 -19.72
C GLN A 35 16.62 -7.21 -20.89
N THR A 36 15.35 -7.62 -20.92
CA THR A 36 14.78 -8.38 -22.05
C THR A 36 14.29 -7.49 -23.20
N GLY A 37 14.43 -6.16 -23.09
CA GLY A 37 13.98 -5.20 -24.09
C GLY A 37 12.47 -4.93 -24.06
N ASP A 38 11.77 -5.41 -23.05
CA ASP A 38 10.34 -5.15 -22.82
C ASP A 38 10.16 -3.86 -21.98
N LEU A 39 8.94 -3.32 -22.00
CA LEU A 39 8.60 -2.06 -21.32
C LEU A 39 8.62 -2.23 -19.80
N THR A 40 9.29 -1.31 -19.12
CA THR A 40 9.29 -1.24 -17.65
C THR A 40 8.22 -0.27 -17.18
N TRP A 41 7.47 -0.65 -16.15
CA TRP A 41 6.54 0.26 -15.51
C TRP A 41 6.19 -0.13 -14.07
N LEU A 42 5.86 0.89 -13.28
CA LEU A 42 5.21 0.73 -11.99
C LEU A 42 3.68 0.77 -12.21
N PRO A 43 2.95 -0.35 -12.05
CA PRO A 43 1.50 -0.34 -12.08
C PRO A 43 0.90 0.60 -11.02
N PRO A 44 -0.29 1.15 -11.28
CA PRO A 44 -1.06 1.90 -10.27
C PRO A 44 -1.18 1.20 -8.91
N ALA A 45 -1.20 -0.14 -8.86
CA ALA A 45 -1.15 -0.92 -7.63
C ALA A 45 0.05 -0.55 -6.75
N ASP A 46 1.25 -0.36 -7.31
CA ASP A 46 2.45 -0.01 -6.53
C ASP A 46 2.30 1.35 -5.83
N ILE A 47 1.46 2.26 -6.36
CA ILE A 47 1.15 3.54 -5.72
C ILE A 47 0.43 3.34 -4.39
N LEU A 48 -0.38 2.29 -4.22
CA LEU A 48 -1.02 1.97 -2.94
C LEU A 48 0.02 1.63 -1.86
N ASN A 49 1.03 0.83 -2.21
CA ASN A 49 2.12 0.50 -1.30
C ASN A 49 2.96 1.74 -0.96
N LEU A 50 3.32 2.55 -1.96
CA LEU A 50 4.08 3.78 -1.75
C LEU A 50 3.31 4.79 -0.88
N ALA A 51 2.01 4.98 -1.15
CA ALA A 51 1.16 5.82 -0.33
C ALA A 51 1.08 5.30 1.12
N SER A 52 0.95 3.99 1.30
CA SER A 52 0.99 3.37 2.62
C SER A 52 2.30 3.64 3.36
N MET A 53 3.45 3.50 2.69
CA MET A 53 4.76 3.82 3.27
C MET A 53 4.87 5.29 3.68
N VAL A 54 4.33 6.21 2.88
CA VAL A 54 4.29 7.64 3.22
C VAL A 54 3.43 7.87 4.46
N VAL A 55 2.23 7.27 4.53
CA VAL A 55 1.36 7.38 5.70
C VAL A 55 2.01 6.79 6.95
N ALA A 56 2.69 5.65 6.83
CA ALA A 56 3.42 5.03 7.94
C ALA A 56 4.59 5.91 8.40
N ALA A 57 5.46 6.33 7.48
CA ALA A 57 6.65 7.12 7.78
C ALA A 57 6.28 8.46 8.43
N PHE A 58 5.43 9.25 7.78
CA PHE A 58 5.07 10.57 8.28
C PHE A 58 4.06 10.48 9.41
N GLY A 59 2.99 9.72 9.19
CA GLY A 59 1.86 9.68 10.10
C GLY A 59 2.15 8.95 11.41
N VAL A 60 2.92 7.87 11.38
CA VAL A 60 3.13 7.01 12.55
C VAL A 60 4.45 7.29 13.25
N PHE A 61 5.51 7.70 12.54
CA PHE A 61 6.79 8.03 13.18
C PHE A 61 6.99 9.53 13.35
N ILE A 62 6.93 10.31 12.27
CA ILE A 62 7.37 11.73 12.30
C ILE A 62 6.38 12.61 13.07
N LEU A 63 5.09 12.57 12.77
CA LEU A 63 4.10 13.43 13.43
C LEU A 63 4.05 13.28 14.96
N PRO A 64 3.98 12.06 15.55
CA PRO A 64 3.99 11.94 17.01
C PRO A 64 5.34 12.30 17.63
N LEU A 65 6.47 12.08 16.93
CA LEU A 65 7.79 12.51 17.40
C LEU A 65 7.89 14.04 17.52
N LEU A 66 7.22 14.76 16.63
CA LEU A 66 7.11 16.23 16.66
C LEU A 66 6.04 16.73 17.65
N GLY A 67 5.30 15.84 18.31
CA GLY A 67 4.21 16.21 19.21
C GLY A 67 3.01 16.83 18.51
N LEU A 68 2.86 16.62 17.19
CA LEU A 68 1.77 17.22 16.40
C LEU A 68 0.48 16.41 16.46
N VAL A 69 0.54 15.16 16.90
CA VAL A 69 -0.60 14.25 17.00
C VAL A 69 -0.49 13.41 18.27
N ASP A 70 -1.64 13.00 18.80
CA ASP A 70 -1.70 12.11 19.95
C ASP A 70 -1.62 10.63 19.55
N LEU A 71 -1.60 9.75 20.57
CA LEU A 71 -1.52 8.31 20.37
C LEU A 71 -2.71 7.72 19.60
N ASN A 72 -3.92 8.26 19.82
CA ASN A 72 -5.12 7.78 19.16
C ASN A 72 -5.07 8.11 17.66
N TYR A 73 -4.71 9.34 17.32
CA TYR A 73 -4.53 9.80 15.95
C TYR A 73 -3.43 9.00 15.23
N THR A 74 -2.32 8.72 15.93
CA THR A 74 -1.25 7.84 15.43
C THR A 74 -1.78 6.44 15.11
N GLY A 75 -2.59 5.86 15.99
CA GLY A 75 -3.24 4.57 15.75
C GLY A 75 -4.17 4.58 14.53
N LYS A 76 -4.93 5.65 14.33
CA LYS A 76 -5.77 5.83 13.13
C LYS A 76 -4.95 5.88 11.84
N LEU A 77 -3.80 6.56 11.86
CA LEU A 77 -2.88 6.63 10.72
C LEU A 77 -2.23 5.27 10.41
N LEU A 78 -1.89 4.48 11.44
CA LEU A 78 -1.47 3.09 11.24
C LEU A 78 -2.56 2.26 10.55
N GLY A 79 -3.81 2.38 10.98
CA GLY A 79 -4.93 1.69 10.34
C GLY A 79 -5.10 2.07 8.85
N LEU A 80 -4.94 3.35 8.51
CA LEU A 80 -4.96 3.81 7.12
C LEU A 80 -3.80 3.22 6.30
N ALA A 81 -2.58 3.23 6.86
CA ALA A 81 -1.43 2.61 6.21
C ALA A 81 -1.68 1.12 5.95
N LEU A 82 -2.15 0.37 6.95
CA LEU A 82 -2.46 -1.05 6.82
C LEU A 82 -3.51 -1.32 5.74
N LEU A 83 -4.58 -0.53 5.68
CA LEU A 83 -5.63 -0.66 4.67
C LEU A 83 -5.06 -0.52 3.26
N LEU A 84 -4.27 0.53 3.00
CA LEU A 84 -3.63 0.76 1.71
C LEU A 84 -2.67 -0.38 1.34
N PHE A 85 -1.88 -0.85 2.32
CA PHE A 85 -0.93 -1.93 2.10
C PHE A 85 -1.61 -3.28 1.85
N VAL A 86 -2.70 -3.58 2.54
CA VAL A 86 -3.48 -4.81 2.29
C VAL A 86 -4.16 -4.74 0.94
N GLY A 87 -4.60 -3.56 0.49
CA GLY A 87 -5.16 -3.37 -0.85
C GLY A 87 -4.18 -3.63 -1.99
N TYR A 88 -2.89 -3.36 -1.77
CA TYR A 88 -1.81 -3.51 -2.75
C TYR A 88 -1.75 -4.89 -3.43
N PRO A 89 -1.61 -6.03 -2.71
CA PRO A 89 -1.50 -7.35 -3.35
C PRO A 89 -2.74 -7.72 -4.17
N PHE A 90 -3.94 -7.27 -3.79
CA PHE A 90 -5.15 -7.49 -4.58
C PHE A 90 -5.16 -6.65 -5.86
N ALA A 91 -4.77 -5.37 -5.77
CA ALA A 91 -4.64 -4.53 -6.97
C ALA A 91 -3.59 -5.11 -7.92
N LEU A 92 -2.46 -5.57 -7.37
CA LEU A 92 -1.38 -6.19 -8.14
C LEU A 92 -1.83 -7.51 -8.80
N ALA A 93 -2.61 -8.35 -8.12
CA ALA A 93 -3.22 -9.54 -8.73
C ALA A 93 -4.15 -9.16 -9.90
N GLY A 94 -4.93 -8.09 -9.74
CA GLY A 94 -5.73 -7.50 -10.81
C GLY A 94 -4.89 -7.00 -11.99
N HIS A 95 -3.71 -6.42 -11.73
CA HIS A 95 -2.77 -6.00 -12.78
C HIS A 95 -2.29 -7.18 -13.66
N TYR A 96 -2.20 -8.38 -13.08
CA TYR A 96 -1.85 -9.60 -13.81
C TYR A 96 -3.06 -10.38 -14.35
N ASP A 97 -4.25 -9.77 -14.32
CA ASP A 97 -5.51 -10.39 -14.73
C ASP A 97 -5.82 -11.72 -14.00
N MET A 98 -5.29 -11.91 -12.78
CA MET A 98 -5.31 -13.19 -12.05
C MET A 98 -6.69 -13.60 -11.52
N TYR A 99 -7.71 -12.73 -11.52
CA TYR A 99 -9.05 -13.09 -11.06
C TYR A 99 -9.86 -13.91 -12.09
N LYS A 100 -9.30 -14.14 -13.28
CA LYS A 100 -9.91 -14.94 -14.33
C LYS A 100 -8.98 -16.10 -14.71
N ASN A 101 -9.42 -17.33 -14.44
CA ASN A 101 -8.61 -18.55 -14.64
C ASN A 101 -8.23 -18.87 -16.11
N LYS A 102 -8.75 -18.14 -17.09
CA LYS A 102 -8.63 -18.49 -18.52
C LYS A 102 -8.28 -17.33 -19.44
N THR A 103 -7.85 -16.19 -18.90
CA THR A 103 -7.43 -15.04 -19.72
C THR A 103 -5.92 -14.93 -19.78
N PRO A 104 -5.32 -14.79 -20.98
CA PRO A 104 -3.94 -14.37 -21.07
C PRO A 104 -3.80 -12.95 -20.49
N ARG A 105 -2.60 -12.60 -20.04
CA ARG A 105 -2.28 -11.27 -19.53
C ARG A 105 -2.63 -10.22 -20.60
N SER A 106 -3.32 -9.15 -20.21
CA SER A 106 -3.77 -8.12 -21.17
C SER A 106 -2.67 -7.17 -21.68
N TYR A 107 -1.48 -7.18 -21.07
CA TYR A 107 -0.37 -6.24 -21.33
C TYR A 107 -0.76 -4.75 -21.29
N GLN A 108 -1.93 -4.43 -20.72
CA GLN A 108 -2.35 -3.05 -20.51
C GLN A 108 -1.63 -2.47 -19.29
N TYR A 109 -1.29 -1.18 -19.34
CA TYR A 109 -0.70 -0.49 -18.19
C TYR A 109 -1.63 -0.48 -16.97
N PHE A 110 -2.95 -0.36 -17.19
CA PHE A 110 -3.96 -0.33 -16.13
C PHE A 110 -5.21 -1.14 -16.54
N PRO A 111 -5.17 -2.48 -16.41
CA PRO A 111 -6.28 -3.36 -16.78
C PRO A 111 -7.51 -3.13 -15.90
N LEU A 112 -8.67 -3.57 -16.40
CA LEU A 112 -9.96 -3.37 -15.73
C LEU A 112 -10.01 -3.98 -14.32
N GLN A 113 -9.39 -5.15 -14.12
CA GLN A 113 -9.36 -5.80 -12.82
C GLN A 113 -8.60 -4.96 -11.78
N GLU A 114 -7.45 -4.40 -12.15
CA GLU A 114 -6.70 -3.48 -11.30
C GLU A 114 -7.51 -2.21 -11.01
N LYS A 115 -8.15 -1.62 -12.02
CA LYS A 115 -9.00 -0.42 -11.86
C LYS A 115 -10.07 -0.62 -10.80
N ILE A 116 -10.79 -1.73 -10.86
CA ILE A 116 -11.85 -2.06 -9.90
C ILE A 116 -11.29 -2.14 -8.48
N VAL A 117 -10.18 -2.87 -8.30
CA VAL A 117 -9.60 -3.04 -6.95
C VAL A 117 -9.02 -1.73 -6.42
N VAL A 118 -8.32 -0.95 -7.25
CA VAL A 118 -7.79 0.37 -6.84
C VAL A 118 -8.92 1.32 -6.42
N ILE A 119 -10.00 1.41 -7.22
CA ILE A 119 -11.17 2.23 -6.87
C ILE A 119 -11.79 1.75 -5.57
N PHE A 120 -11.96 0.44 -5.39
CA PHE A 120 -12.49 -0.14 -4.16
C PHE A 120 -11.63 0.24 -2.95
N VAL A 121 -10.30 0.06 -3.02
CA VAL A 121 -9.37 0.42 -1.94
C VAL A 121 -9.44 1.92 -1.62
N ILE A 122 -9.51 2.79 -2.64
CA ILE A 122 -9.66 4.24 -2.44
C ILE A 122 -10.97 4.57 -1.72
N VAL A 123 -12.10 3.98 -2.15
CA VAL A 123 -13.39 4.20 -1.50
C VAL A 123 -13.35 3.76 -0.04
N VAL A 124 -12.82 2.57 0.25
CA VAL A 124 -12.69 2.06 1.63
C VAL A 124 -11.75 2.96 2.46
N ALA A 125 -10.65 3.45 1.88
CA ALA A 125 -9.73 4.37 2.54
C ALA A 125 -10.40 5.71 2.87
N VAL A 126 -11.18 6.27 1.95
CA VAL A 126 -11.94 7.52 2.17
C VAL A 126 -12.99 7.32 3.26
N VAL A 127 -13.76 6.23 3.21
CA VAL A 127 -14.74 5.88 4.25
C VAL A 127 -14.05 5.71 5.60
N TYR A 128 -12.91 5.03 5.64
CA TYR A 128 -12.11 4.91 6.87
C TYR A 128 -11.67 6.27 7.40
N VAL A 129 -11.17 7.17 6.54
CA VAL A 129 -10.76 8.52 6.98
C VAL A 129 -11.96 9.29 7.54
N ILE A 130 -13.11 9.26 6.86
CA ILE A 130 -14.32 9.95 7.33
C ILE A 130 -14.76 9.41 8.70
N LEU A 131 -14.85 8.08 8.85
CA LEU A 131 -15.38 7.47 10.07
C LEU A 131 -14.39 7.47 11.23
N ALA A 132 -13.10 7.32 10.95
CA ALA A 132 -12.08 7.27 11.99
C ALA A 132 -11.69 8.66 12.47
N PHE A 133 -11.77 9.70 11.64
CA PHE A 133 -11.32 11.06 11.98
C PHE A 133 -12.45 12.07 12.21
N ALA A 134 -13.71 11.68 12.03
CA ALA A 134 -14.85 12.40 12.59
C ALA A 134 -14.85 12.35 14.13
#